data_AF-A0A925KB73-F1
#
_entry.id   AF-A0A925KB73-F1
#
_cell.length_a   1.000
_cell.length_b   1.000
_cell.length_c   1.000
_cell.angle_alpha   90.00
_cell.angle_beta   90.00
_cell.angle_gamma   90.00
#
_symmetry.space_group_name_H-M   'P 1'
#
loop_
_entity.id
_entity.type
_entity.pdbx_description
1 polymer ?
#
loop_
_entity_poly.entity_id
_entity_poly.type
_entity_poly.pdbx_seq_one_letter_code
_entity_poly.pdbx_strand_id
1 'polypeptide(L)'
;MNEAERQAACPDRGERLFETGHRPHWMHFVEEGEVILQRIGEDGGLVVLQRTRHGFIGEASLQSERYHCDALMVANASVVRVPQQALMDALRAHGTVALRWIGRSAVRAVRPHGRRTVSSVMAQQHSS
;
A
#
# COMPACT_ATOMS: atom_id res chain seq x y z
N MET A 1 3.65 -21.75 6.91
CA MET A 1 3.76 -20.81 5.78
C MET A 1 4.99 -21.23 4.99
N ASN A 2 4.83 -21.92 3.86
CA ASN A 2 5.97 -22.29 3.02
C ASN A 2 6.60 -21.02 2.47
N GLU A 3 7.92 -20.94 2.51
CA GLU A 3 8.71 -19.82 1.97
C GLU A 3 8.55 -19.67 0.43
N ALA A 4 8.01 -20.70 -0.22
CA ALA A 4 8.03 -20.91 -1.67
C ALA A 4 7.06 -20.07 -2.51
N GLU A 5 6.14 -19.30 -1.93
CA GLU A 5 5.13 -18.53 -2.72
C GLU A 5 5.32 -17.01 -2.65
N ARG A 6 6.37 -16.54 -1.96
CA ARG A 6 6.69 -15.11 -1.91
C ARG A 6 7.46 -14.72 -3.16
N GLN A 7 6.96 -13.73 -3.89
CA GLN A 7 7.61 -13.25 -5.11
C GLN A 7 8.26 -11.89 -4.85
N ALA A 8 9.58 -11.86 -4.79
CA ALA A 8 10.31 -10.60 -4.80
C ALA A 8 10.07 -9.84 -6.12
N ALA A 9 9.97 -8.53 -6.02
CA ALA A 9 9.82 -7.59 -7.11
C ALA A 9 10.65 -6.35 -6.81
N CYS A 10 11.31 -5.81 -7.82
CA CYS A 10 12.11 -4.59 -7.71
C CYS A 10 11.52 -3.52 -8.64
N PRO A 11 10.34 -2.96 -8.32
CA PRO A 11 9.70 -1.96 -9.15
C PRO A 11 10.47 -0.63 -9.15
N ASP A 12 10.42 0.05 -10.29
CA ASP A 12 11.06 1.34 -10.48
C ASP A 12 10.20 2.50 -9.95
N ARG A 13 10.84 3.65 -9.71
CA ARG A 13 10.13 4.89 -9.39
C ARG A 13 9.09 5.23 -10.46
N GLY A 14 7.87 5.49 -10.02
CA GLY A 14 6.73 5.84 -10.88
C GLY A 14 5.83 4.66 -11.24
N GLU A 15 6.27 3.42 -10.98
CA GLU A 15 5.45 2.22 -11.19
C GLU A 15 4.32 2.13 -10.15
N ARG A 16 3.21 1.49 -10.52
CA ARG A 16 2.10 1.21 -9.60
C ARG A 16 2.07 -0.27 -9.25
N LEU A 17 2.11 -0.57 -7.95
CA LEU A 17 2.02 -1.96 -7.46
C LEU A 17 0.60 -2.51 -7.58
N PHE A 18 -0.39 -1.65 -7.35
CA PHE A 18 -1.80 -1.97 -7.55
C PHE A 18 -2.61 -0.69 -7.71
N GLU A 19 -3.76 -0.83 -8.33
CA GLU A 19 -4.68 0.26 -8.62
C GLU A 19 -6.03 0.04 -7.94
N THR A 20 -6.67 1.15 -7.61
CA THR A 20 -8.01 1.21 -7.01
C THR A 20 -9.00 0.48 -7.91
N GLY A 21 -9.88 -0.32 -7.31
CA GLY A 21 -10.90 -1.07 -8.04
C GLY A 21 -10.45 -2.44 -8.56
N HIS A 22 -9.15 -2.73 -8.61
CA HIS A 22 -8.66 -4.06 -8.95
C HIS A 22 -8.90 -5.05 -7.81
N ARG A 23 -9.17 -6.31 -8.17
CA ARG A 23 -9.30 -7.38 -7.18
C ARG A 23 -7.93 -7.65 -6.54
N PRO A 24 -7.84 -7.67 -5.20
CA PRO A 24 -6.60 -8.02 -4.53
C PRO A 24 -6.34 -9.52 -4.75
N HIS A 25 -5.24 -9.81 -5.45
CA HIS A 25 -4.70 -11.18 -5.56
C HIS A 25 -3.39 -11.31 -4.76
N TRP A 26 -2.72 -10.18 -4.51
CA TRP A 26 -1.37 -10.12 -3.95
C TRP A 26 -1.26 -9.03 -2.90
N MET A 27 -0.89 -9.37 -1.68
CA MET A 27 -0.44 -8.41 -0.69
C MET A 27 1.02 -8.06 -0.93
N HIS A 28 1.42 -6.83 -0.60
CA HIS A 28 2.76 -6.35 -0.87
C HIS A 28 3.44 -5.93 0.44
N PHE A 29 4.69 -6.34 0.62
CA PHE A 29 5.55 -5.94 1.72
C PHE A 29 6.75 -5.17 1.19
N VAL A 30 6.89 -3.92 1.60
CA VAL A 30 8.03 -3.09 1.24
C VAL A 30 9.19 -3.44 2.19
N GLU A 31 10.29 -3.93 1.64
CA GLU A 31 11.54 -4.20 2.38
C GLU A 31 12.45 -2.98 2.37
N GLU A 32 12.56 -2.31 1.22
CA GLU A 32 13.37 -1.12 1.05
C GLU A 32 12.72 -0.21 0.02
N GLY A 33 12.94 1.11 0.11
CA GLY A 33 12.39 2.10 -0.81
C GLY A 33 11.27 2.93 -0.20
N GLU A 34 10.40 3.50 -1.05
CA GLU A 34 9.25 4.28 -0.58
C GLU A 34 8.06 4.12 -1.51
N VAL A 35 6.93 3.74 -0.91
CA VAL A 35 5.63 3.58 -1.59
C VAL A 35 4.62 4.51 -0.95
N ILE A 36 3.84 5.20 -1.77
CA ILE A 36 2.72 6.00 -1.31
C ILE A 36 1.39 5.32 -1.68
N LEU A 37 0.47 5.26 -0.71
CA LEU A 37 -0.92 4.96 -1.00
C LEU A 37 -1.63 6.28 -1.26
N GLN A 38 -2.24 6.39 -2.42
CA GLN A 38 -2.96 7.58 -2.83
C GLN A 38 -4.33 7.22 -3.40
N ARG A 39 -5.22 8.20 -3.38
CA ARG A 39 -6.53 8.10 -4.01
C ARG A 39 -6.85 9.45 -4.66
N ILE A 40 -7.62 9.40 -5.74
CA ILE A 40 -8.24 10.59 -6.32
C ILE A 40 -9.40 11.03 -5.41
N GLY A 41 -9.28 12.24 -4.84
CA GLY A 41 -10.33 12.88 -4.06
C GLY A 41 -11.51 13.29 -4.92
N GLU A 42 -12.62 13.68 -4.29
CA GLU A 42 -13.85 14.09 -5.00
C GLU A 42 -13.61 15.31 -5.91
N ASP A 43 -12.66 16.18 -5.53
CA ASP A 43 -12.26 17.35 -6.31
C ASP A 43 -11.25 17.03 -7.43
N GLY A 44 -10.96 15.76 -7.69
CA GLY A 44 -9.97 15.31 -8.68
C GLY A 44 -8.50 15.43 -8.23
N GLY A 45 -8.24 16.01 -7.05
CA GLY A 45 -6.91 16.10 -6.47
C GLY A 45 -6.38 14.76 -5.94
N LEU A 46 -5.07 14.52 -6.08
CA LEU A 46 -4.42 13.35 -5.47
C LEU A 46 -4.24 13.55 -3.97
N VAL A 47 -4.81 12.64 -3.18
CA VAL A 47 -4.68 12.61 -1.73
C VAL A 47 -3.76 11.47 -1.35
N VAL A 48 -2.60 11.80 -0.76
CA VAL A 48 -1.70 10.80 -0.18
C VAL A 48 -2.24 10.37 1.18
N LEU A 49 -2.72 9.13 1.26
CA LEU A 49 -3.27 8.53 2.46
C LEU A 49 -2.15 8.04 3.38
N GLN A 50 -1.06 7.55 2.80
CA GLN A 50 0.01 6.88 3.54
C GLN A 50 1.31 6.88 2.76
N ARG A 51 2.44 6.97 3.47
CA ARG A 51 3.78 6.69 2.94
C ARG A 51 4.37 5.53 3.73
N THR A 52 4.89 4.52 3.05
CA THR A 52 5.44 3.31 3.65
C THR A 52 6.83 3.07 3.08
N ARG A 53 7.83 3.06 3.96
CA ARG A 53 9.23 2.77 3.59
C ARG A 53 9.65 1.34 3.91
N HIS A 54 9.03 0.78 4.94
CA HIS A 54 9.20 -0.62 5.32
C HIS A 54 7.89 -1.07 5.99
N GLY A 55 7.29 -2.14 5.50
CA GLY A 55 6.00 -2.63 6.02
C GLY A 55 5.03 -3.13 4.96
N PHE A 56 3.89 -3.67 5.39
CA PHE A 56 2.84 -4.11 4.48
C PHE A 56 2.02 -2.92 3.97
N ILE A 57 1.57 -3.07 2.73
CA ILE A 57 0.62 -2.19 2.06
C ILE A 57 -0.55 -3.02 1.53
N GLY A 58 -1.72 -2.40 1.40
CA GLY A 58 -2.95 -3.10 1.01
C GLY A 58 -3.60 -3.93 2.12
N GLU A 59 -3.13 -3.82 3.37
CA GLU A 59 -3.62 -4.62 4.50
C GLU A 59 -5.13 -4.44 4.75
N ALA A 60 -5.63 -3.22 4.60
CA ALA A 60 -7.05 -2.91 4.72
C ALA A 60 -7.91 -3.57 3.62
N SER A 61 -7.29 -3.93 2.50
CA SER A 61 -7.95 -4.60 1.38
C SER A 61 -7.88 -6.12 1.46
N LEU A 62 -7.29 -6.71 2.51
CA LEU A 62 -7.12 -8.16 2.64
C LEU A 62 -8.44 -8.94 2.56
N GLN A 63 -9.52 -8.42 3.16
CA GLN A 63 -10.86 -9.02 3.09
C GLN A 63 -11.80 -8.23 2.17
N SER A 64 -11.29 -7.22 1.47
CA SER A 64 -12.08 -6.43 0.54
C SER A 64 -12.11 -7.09 -0.84
N GLU A 65 -13.19 -6.89 -1.57
CA GLU A 65 -13.29 -7.39 -2.95
C GLU A 65 -12.41 -6.60 -3.93
N ARG A 66 -12.02 -5.38 -3.57
CA ARG A 66 -11.25 -4.44 -4.39
C ARG A 66 -10.27 -3.63 -3.56
N TYR A 67 -9.17 -3.19 -4.17
CA TYR A 67 -8.31 -2.16 -3.58
C TYR A 67 -9.05 -0.83 -3.49
N HIS A 68 -8.89 -0.15 -2.37
CA HIS A 68 -9.51 1.17 -2.11
C HIS A 68 -8.61 2.35 -2.50
N CYS A 69 -7.34 2.07 -2.81
CA CYS A 69 -6.31 3.07 -3.06
C CYS A 69 -5.31 2.53 -4.08
N ASP A 70 -4.61 3.44 -4.74
CA ASP A 70 -3.48 3.12 -5.60
C ASP A 70 -2.21 3.07 -4.77
N ALA A 71 -1.30 2.14 -5.10
CA ALA A 71 0.04 2.11 -4.55
C ALA A 71 1.05 2.55 -5.61
N LEU A 72 1.64 3.73 -5.42
CA LEU A 72 2.61 4.33 -6.32
C LEU A 72 4.01 4.28 -5.72
N MET A 73 4.98 3.82 -6.50
CA MET A 73 6.40 3.85 -6.18
C MET A 73 6.93 5.27 -6.31
N VAL A 74 7.43 5.87 -5.22
CA VAL A 74 8.06 7.20 -5.27
C VAL A 74 9.59 7.15 -5.29
N ALA A 75 10.15 5.99 -4.94
CA ALA A 75 11.55 5.63 -5.09
C ALA A 75 11.63 4.16 -5.53
N ASN A 76 12.78 3.78 -6.09
CA ASN A 76 13.08 2.37 -6.36
C ASN A 76 12.99 1.59 -5.05
N ALA A 77 12.39 0.40 -5.11
CA ALA A 77 12.11 -0.37 -3.92
C ALA A 77 12.28 -1.85 -4.14
N SER A 78 12.51 -2.57 -3.04
CA SER A 78 12.40 -4.01 -2.98
C SER A 78 11.09 -4.36 -2.29
N VAL A 79 10.22 -5.07 -3.00
CA VAL A 79 8.87 -5.41 -2.57
C VAL A 79 8.65 -6.90 -2.68
N VAL A 80 8.16 -7.52 -1.62
CA VAL A 80 7.76 -8.92 -1.62
C VAL A 80 6.25 -9.01 -1.82
N ARG A 81 5.84 -9.72 -2.87
CA ARG A 81 4.44 -10.06 -3.13
C ARG A 81 4.10 -11.38 -2.45
N VAL A 82 2.97 -11.39 -1.75
CA VAL A 82 2.44 -12.56 -1.04
C VAL A 82 1.03 -12.83 -1.55
N PRO A 83 0.69 -14.06 -1.98
CA PRO A 83 -0.66 -14.36 -2.43
C PRO A 83 -1.67 -14.07 -1.31
N GLN A 84 -2.76 -13.37 -1.63
CA GLN A 84 -3.81 -13.07 -0.65
C GLN A 84 -4.34 -14.34 -0.01
N GLN A 85 -4.62 -15.37 -0.82
CA GLN A 85 -5.23 -16.61 -0.35
C GLN A 85 -4.32 -17.34 0.65
N ALA A 86 -3.03 -17.49 0.31
CA ALA A 86 -2.04 -18.10 1.19
C ALA A 86 -1.91 -17.35 2.53
N LEU A 87 -1.96 -16.02 2.49
CA LEU A 87 -1.93 -15.19 3.69
C LEU A 87 -3.22 -15.34 4.53
N MET A 88 -4.39 -15.35 3.90
CA MET A 88 -5.68 -15.59 4.56
C MET A 88 -5.70 -16.96 5.26
N ASP A 89 -5.19 -17.99 4.60
CA ASP A 89 -5.13 -19.34 5.15
C ASP A 89 -4.12 -19.41 6.31
N ALA A 90 -2.99 -18.71 6.22
CA ALA A 90 -2.03 -18.58 7.32
C ALA A 90 -2.64 -17.85 8.54
N LEU A 91 -3.44 -16.80 8.32
CA LEU A 91 -4.13 -16.07 9.39
C LEU A 91 -5.19 -16.95 10.07
N ARG A 92 -5.90 -17.79 9.31
CA ARG A 92 -6.90 -18.74 9.83
C ARG A 92 -6.24 -19.89 10.60
N ALA A 93 -5.11 -20.40 10.12
CA ALA A 93 -4.43 -21.54 10.71
C ALA A 93 -3.60 -21.19 11.95
N HIS A 94 -3.11 -19.96 12.07
CA HIS A 94 -2.17 -19.56 13.13
C HIS A 94 -2.57 -18.24 13.81
N GLY A 95 -3.12 -18.34 15.02
CA GLY A 95 -3.52 -17.18 15.82
C GLY A 95 -2.39 -16.17 16.09
N THR A 96 -1.14 -16.61 16.13
CA THR A 96 0.03 -15.71 16.27
C THR A 96 0.26 -14.82 15.04
N VAL A 97 0.03 -15.35 13.84
CA VAL A 97 0.08 -14.58 12.58
C VAL A 97 -1.09 -13.59 12.54
N ALA A 98 -2.29 -14.01 12.98
CA ALA A 98 -3.45 -13.15 13.10
C ALA A 98 -3.22 -11.98 14.07
N LEU A 99 -2.69 -12.25 15.26
CA LEU A 99 -2.37 -11.21 16.24
C LEU A 99 -1.32 -10.22 15.73
N ARG A 100 -0.27 -10.69 15.03
CA ARG A 100 0.74 -9.82 14.41
C ARG A 100 0.15 -8.95 13.30
N TRP A 101 -0.80 -9.50 12.53
CA TRP A 101 -1.53 -8.77 11.49
C TRP A 101 -2.45 -7.69 12.08
N ILE A 102 -3.21 -8.03 13.12
CA ILE A 102 -4.09 -7.10 13.85
C ILE A 102 -3.28 -5.97 14.49
N GLY A 103 -2.19 -6.29 15.18
CA GLY A 103 -1.33 -5.27 15.82
C GLY A 103 -0.77 -4.25 14.84
N ARG A 104 -0.48 -4.67 13.60
CA ARG A 104 0.00 -3.78 12.53
C ARG A 104 -1.12 -2.97 11.87
N SER A 105 -2.29 -3.58 11.68
CA SER A 105 -3.44 -2.95 11.00
C SER A 105 -4.22 -1.98 11.91
N ALA A 106 -4.30 -2.25 13.21
CA ALA A 106 -5.10 -1.47 14.17
C ALA A 106 -4.56 -0.06 14.44
N VAL A 107 -3.24 0.15 14.30
CA VAL A 107 -2.62 1.49 14.41
C VAL A 107 -3.10 2.45 13.30
N ARG A 108 -3.71 1.95 12.23
CA ARG A 108 -4.02 2.70 11.01
C ARG A 108 -5.46 3.21 10.89
N ALA A 109 -6.41 2.66 11.66
CA ALA A 109 -7.83 2.97 11.55
C ALA A 109 -8.25 4.31 12.20
N VAL A 110 -7.38 4.96 12.98
CA VAL A 110 -7.68 6.23 13.65
C VAL A 110 -6.97 7.38 12.94
N ARG A 111 -7.59 7.93 11.89
CA ARG A 111 -7.40 9.33 11.50
C ARG A 111 -8.76 9.95 11.19
N PRO A 112 -9.27 10.88 12.03
CA PRO A 112 -10.42 11.68 11.65
C PRO A 112 -10.10 12.45 10.37
N HIS A 113 -11.10 12.58 9.51
CA HIS A 113 -11.05 13.29 8.23
C HIS A 113 -10.80 14.79 8.44
N GLY A 114 -9.55 15.16 8.76
CA GLY A 114 -9.09 16.54 8.80
C GLY A 114 -8.57 16.94 7.42
N ARG A 115 -9.40 17.65 6.64
CA ARG A 115 -9.01 18.31 5.39
C ARG A 115 -7.68 19.04 5.59
N ARG A 116 -6.61 18.56 4.94
CA ARG A 116 -5.43 19.37 4.66
C ARG A 116 -5.20 19.34 3.16
N THR A 117 -5.68 20.40 2.52
CA THR A 117 -5.31 20.79 1.17
C THR A 117 -3.79 20.89 1.13
N VAL A 118 -3.12 20.00 0.39
CA VAL A 118 -1.72 20.20 0.05
C VAL A 118 -1.71 21.27 -1.03
N SER A 119 -1.41 22.50 -0.62
CA SER A 119 -1.19 23.61 -1.53
C SER A 119 -0.05 23.28 -2.49
N SER A 120 -0.35 23.55 -3.76
CA SER A 120 0.54 23.55 -4.92
C SER A 120 2.02 23.83 -4.59
N VAL A 121 2.90 22.92 -5.00
CA VAL A 121 4.30 23.22 -5.28
C VAL A 121 4.62 22.60 -6.64
N MET A 122 4.86 23.48 -7.62
CA MET A 122 5.83 23.40 -8.72
C MET A 122 5.35 24.32 -9.87
N ALA A 123 5.18 25.61 -9.58
CA ALA A 123 5.17 26.66 -10.58
C ALA A 123 6.46 27.47 -10.42
N GLN A 124 7.60 26.92 -10.87
CA GLN A 124 8.75 27.73 -11.23
C GLN A 124 9.75 26.87 -12.01
N GLN A 125 9.71 26.93 -13.34
CA GLN A 125 10.93 26.81 -14.15
C GLN A 125 10.88 27.84 -15.29
N HIS A 126 11.51 28.97 -14.97
CA HIS A 126 12.32 29.84 -15.81
C HIS A 126 11.76 30.38 -17.14
N SER A 127 11.46 31.68 -17.08
CA SER A 127 11.52 32.63 -18.18
C SER A 127 12.98 33.01 -18.42
N SER A 128 13.46 32.85 -19.65
CA SER A 128 14.37 33.75 -20.40
C SER A 128 14.56 33.19 -21.80
#